data_AF-A0A2W0BNG5-F1
#
_entry.id   AF-A0A2W0BNG5-F1
#
_cell.length_a   1.000
_cell.length_b   1.000
_cell.length_c   1.000
_cell.angle_alpha   90.00
_cell.angle_beta   90.00
_cell.angle_gamma   90.00
#
_symmetry.space_group_name_H-M   'P 1'
#
loop_
_entity.id
_entity.type
_entity.pdbx_description
1 polymer ?
#
loop_
_entity_poly.entity_id
_entity_poly.type
_entity_poly.pdbx_seq_one_letter_code
_entity_poly.pdbx_strand_id
1 'polypeptide(L)'
;MTEASTPLMRQYAAIKKQHPNALLFFRLGDFYELFFDDAVVASRELQITLTSRNKEKELAVPMCGVPYHAAEGYLAKLLRKGFRVAICEQMEDPKVAKKIVRREVTRVLTPGTSTDASLPSEENNFLAAIAELGDRAGLAALDLSTGEFRATEFAVQDRARLIEELGHMRPREVLYPAALPLFAATDTDVAALSGDRRFTETPVEDWAFSPDYAIPLLENQFGVLSLEGFGLATRPAAATAAGAILHYVRSTQRGTLDHVDRIGFYDRQDCLVLDAVTVRNLELVEPLFSGTGSEVTLFRTLDATLTPMGKRLLR
;
A
#
# COMPACT_ATOMS: atom_id res chain seq x y z
N MET A 1 -5.08 12.88 -29.50
CA MET A 1 -4.41 11.69 -28.94
C MET A 1 -3.66 11.01 -30.07
N THR A 2 -2.38 11.34 -30.22
CA THR A 2 -1.52 10.86 -31.31
C THR A 2 -1.30 9.36 -31.17
N GLU A 3 -1.68 8.58 -32.18
CA GLU A 3 -1.51 7.13 -32.18
C GLU A 3 -0.04 6.74 -31.95
N ALA A 4 0.18 5.82 -31.01
CA ALA A 4 1.49 5.23 -30.77
C ALA A 4 2.03 4.57 -32.06
N SER A 5 3.05 5.18 -32.65
CA SER A 5 3.53 4.88 -34.01
C SER A 5 4.19 3.50 -34.15
N THR A 6 4.81 2.95 -33.11
CA THR A 6 5.54 1.67 -33.18
C THR A 6 4.80 0.54 -32.46
N PRO A 7 4.95 -0.73 -32.89
CA PRO A 7 4.34 -1.88 -32.21
C PRO A 7 4.64 -1.93 -30.71
N LEU A 8 5.85 -1.52 -30.32
CA LEU A 8 6.27 -1.41 -28.91
C LEU A 8 5.47 -0.36 -28.14
N MET A 9 5.33 0.85 -28.70
CA MET A 9 4.59 1.92 -28.04
C MET A 9 3.09 1.62 -27.99
N ARG A 10 2.54 0.88 -28.95
CA ARG A 10 1.16 0.37 -28.87
C ARG A 10 0.98 -0.63 -27.73
N GLN A 11 1.93 -1.57 -27.58
CA GLN A 11 1.93 -2.51 -26.46
C GLN A 11 2.06 -1.78 -25.11
N TYR A 12 2.96 -0.81 -25.01
CA TYR A 12 3.12 0.03 -23.82
C TYR A 12 1.84 0.79 -23.48
N ALA A 13 1.24 1.49 -24.45
CA ALA A 13 0.03 2.29 -24.23
C ALA A 13 -1.17 1.41 -23.84
N ALA A 14 -1.30 0.21 -24.43
CA ALA A 14 -2.34 -0.75 -24.07
C ALA A 14 -2.22 -1.20 -22.61
N ILE A 15 -0.99 -1.50 -22.16
CA ILE A 15 -0.73 -1.90 -20.78
C ILE A 15 -0.90 -0.72 -19.81
N LYS A 16 -0.40 0.46 -20.15
CA LYS A 16 -0.56 1.68 -19.34
C LYS A 16 -2.03 2.07 -19.17
N LYS A 17 -2.88 1.84 -20.18
CA LYS A 17 -4.32 2.09 -20.08
C LYS A 17 -5.00 1.21 -19.02
N GLN A 18 -4.47 0.02 -18.74
CA GLN A 18 -4.96 -0.86 -17.68
C GLN A 18 -4.50 -0.41 -16.28
N HIS A 19 -3.41 0.36 -16.21
CA HIS A 19 -2.83 0.87 -14.96
C HIS A 19 -2.58 2.39 -15.03
N PRO A 20 -3.64 3.22 -15.17
CA PRO A 20 -3.47 4.66 -15.37
C PRO A 20 -2.81 5.36 -14.17
N ASN A 21 -3.06 4.86 -12.96
CA ASN A 21 -2.62 5.48 -11.70
C ASN A 21 -1.30 4.91 -11.15
N ALA A 22 -0.60 4.06 -11.90
CA ALA A 22 0.68 3.48 -11.49
C ALA A 22 1.77 3.79 -12.51
N LEU A 23 2.99 4.07 -12.05
CA LEU A 23 4.17 4.18 -12.91
C LEU A 23 4.45 2.80 -13.55
N LEU A 24 4.60 2.76 -14.87
CA LEU A 24 4.81 1.49 -15.59
C LEU A 24 6.30 1.23 -15.80
N PHE A 25 6.87 0.33 -15.01
CA PHE A 25 8.21 -0.22 -15.23
C PHE A 25 8.14 -1.26 -16.34
N PHE A 26 8.50 -0.85 -17.56
CA PHE A 26 8.36 -1.69 -18.75
C PHE A 26 9.69 -2.38 -19.09
N ARG A 27 9.74 -3.71 -18.97
CA ARG A 27 10.96 -4.49 -19.21
C ARG A 27 11.37 -4.44 -20.67
N LEU A 28 12.56 -3.89 -20.92
CA LEU A 28 13.18 -3.82 -22.25
C LEU A 28 14.65 -4.23 -22.19
N GLY A 29 14.94 -5.47 -22.58
CA GLY A 29 16.29 -6.02 -22.47
C GLY A 29 16.69 -6.06 -21.00
N ASP A 30 17.81 -5.42 -20.64
CA ASP A 30 18.33 -5.35 -19.26
C ASP A 30 17.88 -4.13 -18.45
N PHE A 31 16.92 -3.35 -18.95
CA PHE A 31 16.37 -2.19 -18.25
C PHE A 31 14.88 -2.33 -17.98
N TYR A 32 14.41 -1.63 -16.94
CA TYR A 32 13.03 -1.16 -16.90
C TYR A 32 13.01 0.27 -17.42
N GLU A 33 12.24 0.48 -18.48
CA GLU A 33 12.07 1.79 -19.10
C GLU A 33 10.69 2.33 -18.75
N LEU A 34 10.62 3.64 -18.51
CA LEU A 34 9.38 4.40 -18.39
C LEU A 34 9.32 5.41 -19.52
N PHE A 35 8.12 5.74 -19.98
CA PHE A 35 7.90 6.62 -21.12
C PHE A 35 6.89 7.72 -20.82
N PHE A 36 6.95 8.82 -21.58
CA PHE A 36 6.01 9.95 -21.49
C PHE A 36 6.01 10.56 -20.07
N ASP A 37 4.84 10.80 -19.49
CA ASP A 37 4.70 11.43 -18.17
C ASP A 37 5.33 10.59 -17.06
N ASP A 38 5.24 9.26 -17.15
CA ASP A 38 5.88 8.35 -16.19
C ASP A 38 7.40 8.56 -16.17
N ALA A 39 8.02 8.82 -17.32
CA ALA A 39 9.45 9.09 -17.41
C ALA A 39 9.83 10.41 -16.74
N VAL A 40 9.02 11.46 -16.94
CA VAL A 40 9.24 12.78 -16.36
C VAL A 40 9.11 12.72 -14.84
N VAL A 41 8.06 12.06 -14.33
CA VAL A 41 7.85 11.85 -12.90
C VAL A 41 8.98 11.02 -12.30
N ALA A 42 9.26 9.83 -12.85
CA ALA A 42 10.28 8.96 -12.30
C ALA A 42 11.69 9.57 -12.35
N SER A 43 12.04 10.30 -13.41
CA SER A 43 13.33 11.00 -13.51
C SER A 43 13.51 12.01 -12.38
N ARG A 44 12.50 12.84 -12.12
CA ARG A 44 12.53 13.83 -11.03
C ARG A 44 12.62 13.16 -9.67
N GLU A 45 11.79 12.15 -9.44
CA GLU A 45 11.67 11.53 -8.12
C GLU A 45 12.85 10.62 -7.76
N LEU A 46 13.43 9.95 -8.75
CA LEU A 46 14.57 9.06 -8.58
C LEU A 46 15.92 9.75 -8.81
N GLN A 47 15.91 11.00 -9.31
CA GLN A 47 17.10 11.75 -9.73
C GLN A 47 17.93 10.98 -10.77
N ILE A 48 17.26 10.33 -11.72
CA ILE A 48 17.88 9.63 -12.85
C ILE A 48 17.75 10.46 -14.12
N THR A 49 18.66 10.27 -15.07
CA THR A 49 18.70 11.06 -16.31
C THR A 49 17.44 10.87 -17.15
N LEU A 50 16.74 11.97 -17.46
CA LEU A 50 15.69 12.00 -18.48
C LEU A 50 16.34 12.09 -19.86
N THR A 51 16.00 11.15 -20.73
CA THR A 51 16.47 11.07 -22.12
C THR A 51 15.27 11.06 -23.06
N SER A 52 15.52 10.90 -24.36
CA SER A 52 14.45 10.75 -25.34
C SER A 52 14.75 9.67 -26.36
N ARG A 53 13.70 8.93 -26.73
CA ARG A 53 13.74 7.91 -27.79
C ARG A 53 13.20 8.49 -29.10
N ASN A 54 13.78 8.07 -30.22
CA ASN A 54 13.41 8.49 -31.58
C ASN A 54 13.59 10.00 -31.86
N LYS A 55 14.81 10.53 -31.64
CA LYS A 55 15.14 11.93 -31.98
C LYS A 55 14.98 12.29 -33.48
N GLU A 56 14.89 11.29 -34.35
CA GLU A 56 14.83 11.46 -35.82
C GLU A 56 13.41 11.56 -36.40
N LYS A 57 12.36 11.30 -35.61
CA LYS A 57 10.96 11.54 -36.01
C LYS A 57 10.44 12.79 -35.29
N GLU A 58 9.45 13.48 -35.85
CA GLU A 58 8.89 14.75 -35.35
C GLU A 58 8.39 14.73 -33.89
N LEU A 59 8.30 13.57 -33.23
CA LEU A 59 8.04 13.46 -31.79
C LEU A 59 9.11 12.65 -31.07
N ALA A 60 9.96 13.35 -30.31
CA ALA A 60 10.85 12.75 -29.33
C ALA A 60 10.04 12.27 -28.12
N VAL A 61 10.10 10.98 -27.79
CA VAL A 61 9.38 10.40 -26.64
C VAL A 61 10.25 10.50 -25.39
N PRO A 62 9.84 11.19 -24.32
CA PRO A 62 10.57 11.21 -23.05
C PRO A 62 10.73 9.80 -22.49
N MET A 63 11.92 9.49 -22.01
CA MET A 63 12.28 8.17 -21.47
C MET A 63 13.27 8.31 -20.32
N CYS A 64 13.07 7.52 -19.28
CA CYS A 64 14.13 7.20 -18.31
C CYS A 64 14.09 5.71 -18.02
N GLY A 65 15.15 5.18 -17.42
CA GLY A 65 15.22 3.77 -17.10
C GLY A 65 16.25 3.43 -16.05
N VAL A 66 16.09 2.27 -15.44
CA VAL A 66 16.99 1.72 -14.44
C VAL A 66 17.37 0.29 -14.80
N PRO A 67 18.61 -0.15 -14.51
CA PRO A 67 19.00 -1.54 -14.71
C PRO A 67 18.15 -2.47 -13.84
N TYR A 68 17.69 -3.60 -14.35
CA TYR A 68 16.74 -4.42 -13.59
C TYR A 68 17.30 -5.04 -12.32
N HIS A 69 18.57 -5.43 -12.35
CA HIS A 69 19.27 -5.94 -11.17
C HIS A 69 19.34 -4.93 -10.04
N ALA A 70 19.23 -3.64 -10.35
CA ALA A 70 19.25 -2.55 -9.38
C ALA A 70 17.85 -1.96 -9.12
N ALA A 71 16.79 -2.50 -9.75
CA ALA A 71 15.46 -1.90 -9.73
C ALA A 71 14.86 -1.85 -8.32
N GLU A 72 15.13 -2.84 -7.47
CA GLU A 72 14.59 -2.90 -6.10
C GLU A 72 14.85 -1.63 -5.30
N GLY A 73 16.06 -1.08 -5.36
CA GLY A 73 16.39 0.15 -4.64
C GLY A 73 15.63 1.38 -5.15
N TYR A 74 15.32 1.44 -6.44
CA TYR A 74 14.51 2.51 -7.03
C TYR A 74 13.03 2.34 -6.71
N LEU A 75 12.53 1.11 -6.75
CA LEU A 75 11.16 0.78 -6.36
C LEU A 75 10.90 1.18 -4.90
N ALA A 76 11.80 0.83 -3.98
CA ALA A 76 11.71 1.23 -2.58
C ALA A 76 11.61 2.76 -2.39
N LYS A 77 12.38 3.53 -3.17
CA LYS A 77 12.33 5.01 -3.13
C LYS A 77 10.99 5.56 -3.62
N LEU A 78 10.44 4.99 -4.70
CA LEU A 78 9.13 5.38 -5.23
C LEU A 78 8.01 5.05 -4.25
N LEU A 79 8.03 3.85 -3.67
CA LEU A 79 7.02 3.40 -2.70
C LEU A 79 7.03 4.26 -1.43
N ARG A 80 8.21 4.65 -0.92
CA ARG A 80 8.32 5.59 0.22
C ARG A 80 7.75 6.97 -0.08
N LYS A 81 7.71 7.37 -1.34
CA LYS A 81 7.10 8.61 -1.82
C LYS A 81 5.60 8.46 -2.16
N GLY A 82 5.02 7.29 -1.90
CA GLY A 82 3.61 7.01 -2.13
C GLY A 82 3.24 6.62 -3.57
N PHE A 83 4.22 6.38 -4.44
CA PHE A 83 3.93 5.96 -5.82
C PHE A 83 3.57 4.48 -5.90
N ARG A 84 2.57 4.18 -6.74
CA ARG A 84 2.26 2.82 -7.18
C ARG A 84 3.07 2.50 -8.43
N VAL A 85 3.61 1.29 -8.53
CA VAL A 85 4.47 0.88 -9.64
C VAL A 85 4.02 -0.46 -10.21
N ALA A 86 3.62 -0.49 -11.48
CA ALA A 86 3.30 -1.71 -12.21
C ALA A 86 4.57 -2.27 -12.85
N ILE A 87 4.93 -3.52 -12.53
CA ILE A 87 6.09 -4.21 -13.09
C ILE A 87 5.63 -5.03 -14.29
N CYS A 88 6.11 -4.66 -15.48
CA CYS A 88 5.77 -5.33 -16.72
C CYS A 88 6.96 -6.12 -17.25
N GLU A 89 6.82 -7.46 -17.28
CA GLU A 89 7.88 -8.40 -17.66
C GLU A 89 7.73 -8.93 -19.08
N GLN A 90 8.83 -9.46 -19.60
CA GLN A 90 8.87 -10.24 -20.83
C GLN A 90 8.47 -11.69 -20.55
N MET A 91 7.43 -12.18 -21.23
CA MET A 91 6.92 -13.54 -21.02
C MET A 91 7.66 -14.59 -21.86
N GLU A 92 8.46 -14.15 -22.83
CA GLU A 92 9.17 -15.01 -23.78
C GLU A 92 10.62 -14.52 -23.92
N ASP A 93 11.54 -15.43 -24.21
CA ASP A 93 12.93 -15.06 -24.52
C ASP A 93 12.98 -14.27 -25.84
N PRO A 94 13.55 -13.05 -25.85
CA PRO A 94 13.73 -12.25 -27.06
C PRO A 94 14.46 -12.97 -28.20
N LYS A 95 15.32 -13.94 -27.88
CA LYS A 95 16.10 -14.71 -28.86
C LYS A 95 15.26 -15.74 -29.62
N VAL A 96 14.13 -16.16 -29.05
CA VAL A 96 13.24 -17.19 -29.63
C VAL A 96 12.06 -16.55 -30.37
N ALA A 97 11.70 -15.32 -30.00
CA ALA A 97 10.55 -14.61 -30.56
C ALA A 97 10.80 -14.12 -32.01
N LYS A 98 9.98 -14.60 -32.96
CA LYS A 98 9.95 -14.12 -34.35
C LYS A 98 9.16 -12.80 -34.52
N LYS A 99 8.41 -12.40 -33.49
CA LYS A 99 7.58 -11.18 -33.41
C LYS A 99 7.95 -10.40 -32.15
N ILE A 100 7.29 -9.26 -31.91
CA ILE A 100 7.47 -8.51 -30.66
C ILE A 100 7.12 -9.40 -29.46
N VAL A 101 8.05 -9.49 -28.51
CA VAL A 101 7.91 -10.29 -27.27
C VAL A 101 6.63 -9.88 -26.53
N ARG A 102 5.84 -10.88 -26.13
CA ARG A 102 4.67 -10.65 -25.28
C ARG A 102 5.11 -10.15 -23.91
N ARG A 103 4.40 -9.14 -23.41
CA ARG A 103 4.65 -8.55 -22.11
C ARG A 103 3.37 -8.44 -21.31
N GLU A 104 3.49 -8.65 -20.00
CA GLU A 104 2.39 -8.58 -19.07
C GLU A 104 2.84 -7.95 -17.75
N VAL A 105 1.91 -7.30 -17.06
CA VAL A 105 2.15 -6.80 -15.70
C VAL A 105 2.12 -7.99 -14.76
N THR A 106 3.24 -8.32 -14.13
CA THR A 106 3.34 -9.47 -13.22
C THR A 106 2.92 -9.12 -11.80
N ARG A 107 3.15 -7.87 -11.38
CA ARG A 107 2.75 -7.36 -10.06
C ARG A 107 2.56 -5.84 -10.10
N VAL A 108 1.69 -5.33 -9.24
CA VAL A 108 1.56 -3.90 -8.96
C VAL A 108 2.01 -3.66 -7.53
N LEU A 109 3.14 -2.98 -7.37
CA LEU A 109 3.68 -2.63 -6.07
C LEU A 109 3.01 -1.36 -5.56
N THR A 110 2.56 -1.39 -4.32
CA THR A 110 1.96 -0.25 -3.63
C THR A 110 2.60 -0.12 -2.25
N PRO A 111 2.58 1.07 -1.62
CA PRO A 111 3.24 1.29 -0.34
C PRO A 111 2.84 0.25 0.73
N GLY A 112 1.56 -0.10 0.83
CA GLY A 112 1.04 -1.06 1.83
C GLY A 112 1.09 -2.54 1.41
N THR A 113 1.38 -2.85 0.14
CA THR A 113 1.46 -4.25 -0.35
C THR A 113 2.88 -4.71 -0.65
N SER A 114 3.87 -3.86 -0.41
CA SER A 114 5.28 -4.22 -0.58
C SER A 114 5.70 -5.24 0.47
N THR A 115 6.13 -6.42 0.03
CA THR A 115 6.73 -7.48 0.86
C THR A 115 8.24 -7.56 0.71
N ASP A 116 8.85 -6.73 -0.15
CA ASP A 116 10.27 -6.82 -0.50
C ASP A 116 11.18 -6.48 0.70
N ALA A 117 12.30 -7.20 0.81
CA ALA A 117 13.29 -7.15 1.90
C ALA A 117 14.00 -5.79 2.09
N SER A 118 13.65 -4.77 1.31
CA SER A 118 14.19 -3.40 1.41
C SER A 118 13.41 -2.51 2.40
N LEU A 119 12.31 -3.01 2.96
CA LEU A 119 11.60 -2.38 4.06
C LEU A 119 12.41 -2.50 5.35
N PRO A 120 12.36 -1.49 6.24
CA PRO A 120 13.01 -1.59 7.55
C PRO A 120 12.51 -2.82 8.28
N SER A 121 13.41 -3.76 8.59
CA SER A 121 13.08 -5.06 9.16
C SER A 121 12.39 -4.99 10.54
N GLU A 122 12.34 -3.81 11.17
CA GLU A 122 11.88 -3.59 12.54
C GLU A 122 10.44 -3.04 12.64
N GLU A 123 9.81 -2.69 11.51
CA GLU A 123 8.48 -2.07 11.49
C GLU A 123 7.50 -2.92 10.69
N ASN A 124 6.24 -2.93 11.11
CA ASN A 124 5.14 -3.48 10.32
C ASN A 124 4.87 -2.62 9.09
N ASN A 125 4.47 -3.26 8.00
CA ASN A 125 4.00 -2.59 6.78
C ASN A 125 2.48 -2.75 6.64
N PHE A 126 1.73 -2.05 7.49
CA PHE A 126 0.27 -2.16 7.47
C PHE A 126 -0.35 -1.47 6.24
N LEU A 127 -1.16 -2.23 5.51
CA LEU A 127 -2.21 -1.73 4.63
C LEU A 127 -3.50 -1.65 5.44
N ALA A 128 -4.08 -0.46 5.56
CA ALA A 128 -5.34 -0.26 6.26
C ALA A 128 -6.49 0.03 5.28
N ALA A 129 -7.72 -0.22 5.71
CA ALA A 129 -8.92 0.19 4.99
C ALA A 129 -9.98 0.69 5.96
N ILE A 130 -10.77 1.66 5.50
CA ILE A 130 -11.85 2.26 6.29
C ILE A 130 -13.16 2.08 5.54
N ALA A 131 -14.18 1.58 6.23
CA ALA A 131 -15.52 1.39 5.70
C ALA A 131 -16.53 2.09 6.60
N GLU A 132 -17.48 2.81 6.02
CA GLU A 132 -18.60 3.42 6.76
C GLU A 132 -19.90 2.71 6.36
N LEU A 133 -20.61 2.16 7.35
CA LEU A 133 -21.90 1.50 7.16
C LEU A 133 -22.91 2.06 8.17
N GLY A 134 -23.85 2.87 7.68
CA GLY A 134 -24.86 3.49 8.53
C GLY A 134 -24.22 4.38 9.60
N ASP A 135 -24.41 4.02 10.88
CA ASP A 135 -23.87 4.73 12.04
C ASP A 135 -22.53 4.15 12.55
N ARG A 136 -21.92 3.22 11.80
CA ARG A 136 -20.67 2.53 12.16
C ARG A 136 -19.54 2.84 11.18
N ALA A 137 -18.33 2.96 11.73
CA ALA A 137 -17.09 3.00 11.00
C ALA A 137 -16.24 1.78 11.37
N GLY A 138 -15.81 1.04 10.36
CA GLY A 138 -14.91 -0.09 10.46
C GLY A 138 -13.51 0.28 10.00
N LEU A 139 -12.52 -0.23 10.71
CA LEU A 139 -11.11 -0.08 10.38
C LEU A 139 -10.48 -1.46 10.40
N ALA A 140 -9.80 -1.82 9.31
CA ALA A 140 -9.02 -3.04 9.22
C ALA A 140 -7.58 -2.72 8.84
N ALA A 141 -6.65 -3.57 9.25
CA ALA A 141 -5.23 -3.46 8.93
C ALA A 141 -4.61 -4.84 8.71
N LEU A 142 -3.87 -4.98 7.61
CA LEU A 142 -3.14 -6.19 7.23
C LEU A 142 -1.67 -5.86 7.04
N ASP A 143 -0.78 -6.60 7.72
CA ASP A 143 0.62 -6.70 7.33
C ASP A 143 0.78 -7.92 6.41
N LEU A 144 0.94 -7.65 5.12
CA LEU A 144 1.01 -8.70 4.11
C LEU A 144 2.23 -9.62 4.29
N SER A 145 3.30 -9.14 4.93
CA SER A 145 4.53 -9.92 5.11
C SER A 145 4.43 -10.94 6.24
N THR A 146 3.61 -10.67 7.26
CA THR A 146 3.44 -11.53 8.44
C THR A 146 2.10 -12.28 8.44
N GLY A 147 1.13 -11.82 7.66
CA GLY A 147 -0.26 -12.30 7.72
C GLY A 147 -1.02 -11.73 8.93
N GLU A 148 -0.45 -10.79 9.68
CA GLU A 148 -1.14 -10.14 10.80
C GLU A 148 -2.32 -9.33 10.27
N PHE A 149 -3.52 -9.78 10.61
CA PHE A 149 -4.76 -9.16 10.16
C PHE A 149 -5.65 -8.85 11.36
N ARG A 150 -5.99 -7.58 11.53
CA ARG A 150 -6.83 -7.08 12.62
C ARG A 150 -7.90 -6.13 12.13
N ALA A 151 -9.02 -6.09 12.83
CA ALA A 151 -10.09 -5.15 12.56
C ALA A 151 -10.77 -4.66 13.85
N THR A 152 -11.31 -3.44 13.79
CA THR A 152 -12.11 -2.85 14.86
C THR A 152 -13.29 -2.06 14.27
N GLU A 153 -14.31 -1.81 15.08
CA GLU A 153 -15.51 -1.07 14.71
C GLU A 153 -15.92 -0.10 15.82
N PHE A 154 -16.33 1.09 15.45
CA PHE A 154 -16.81 2.12 16.37
C PHE A 154 -17.93 2.95 15.73
N ALA A 155 -18.54 3.84 16.50
CA ALA A 155 -19.58 4.72 15.97
C ALA A 155 -18.96 5.73 14.99
N VAL A 156 -19.58 5.96 13.83
CA VAL A 156 -19.06 6.86 12.78
C VAL A 156 -18.83 8.30 13.29
N GLN A 157 -19.56 8.70 14.33
CA GLN A 157 -19.45 10.02 14.97
C GLN A 157 -18.14 10.17 15.76
N ASP A 158 -17.50 9.06 16.15
CA ASP A 158 -16.25 9.02 16.89
C ASP A 158 -15.03 9.05 15.94
N ARG A 159 -14.95 10.11 15.12
CA ARG A 159 -13.82 10.32 14.19
C ARG A 159 -12.48 10.44 14.91
N ALA A 160 -12.47 10.94 16.13
CA ALA A 160 -11.26 11.06 16.94
C ALA A 160 -10.62 9.68 17.17
N ARG A 161 -11.44 8.66 17.46
CA ARG A 161 -10.98 7.27 17.60
C ARG A 161 -10.33 6.74 16.33
N LEU A 162 -10.92 7.00 15.15
CA LEU A 162 -10.31 6.61 13.86
C LEU A 162 -8.91 7.23 13.69
N ILE A 163 -8.78 8.52 13.95
CA ILE A 163 -7.52 9.26 13.82
C ILE A 163 -6.45 8.68 14.75
N GLU A 164 -6.82 8.40 16.00
CA GLU A 164 -5.92 7.82 16.99
C GLU A 164 -5.50 6.39 16.62
N GLU A 165 -6.44 5.55 16.14
CA GLU A 165 -6.11 4.20 15.63
C GLU A 165 -5.11 4.26 14.47
N LEU A 166 -5.33 5.15 13.50
CA LEU A 166 -4.39 5.36 12.39
C LEU A 166 -3.02 5.85 12.90
N GLY A 167 -3.01 6.71 13.94
CA GLY A 167 -1.80 7.20 14.60
C GLY A 167 -1.01 6.10 15.31
N HIS A 168 -1.69 5.12 15.92
CA HIS A 168 -1.07 3.98 16.58
C HIS A 168 -0.58 2.94 15.57
N MET A 169 -1.43 2.56 14.61
CA MET A 169 -1.09 1.53 13.62
C MET A 169 -0.05 1.99 12.61
N ARG A 170 -0.03 3.30 12.30
CA ARG A 170 0.88 3.92 11.33
C ARG A 170 0.93 3.15 9.99
N PRO A 171 -0.22 2.95 9.33
CA PRO A 171 -0.26 2.25 8.05
C PRO A 171 0.61 2.99 7.01
N ARG A 172 1.12 2.29 6.01
CA ARG A 172 1.81 2.93 4.87
C ARG A 172 0.84 3.34 3.78
N GLU A 173 -0.33 2.71 3.74
CA GLU A 173 -1.38 2.95 2.76
C GLU A 173 -2.75 2.74 3.42
N VAL A 174 -3.69 3.62 3.11
CA VAL A 174 -5.07 3.59 3.61
C VAL A 174 -6.03 3.57 2.42
N LEU A 175 -6.84 2.52 2.36
CA LEU A 175 -7.90 2.35 1.36
C LEU A 175 -9.20 2.97 1.85
N TYR A 176 -9.92 3.59 0.92
CA TYR A 176 -11.23 4.18 1.21
C TYR A 176 -12.15 4.14 -0.01
N PRO A 177 -13.49 4.17 0.17
CA PRO A 177 -14.44 4.21 -0.94
C PRO A 177 -14.29 5.51 -1.74
N ALA A 178 -14.18 5.44 -3.06
CA ALA A 178 -13.98 6.60 -3.93
C ALA A 178 -15.04 7.70 -3.76
N ALA A 179 -16.29 7.36 -3.42
CA ALA A 179 -17.37 8.32 -3.15
C ALA A 179 -17.22 9.06 -1.81
N LEU A 180 -16.40 8.54 -0.89
CA LEU A 180 -16.12 9.11 0.42
C LEU A 180 -14.66 9.56 0.45
N PRO A 181 -14.30 10.76 -0.05
CA PRO A 181 -12.99 11.31 0.24
C PRO A 181 -12.85 11.41 1.76
N LEU A 182 -11.99 10.55 2.33
CA LEU A 182 -11.78 10.29 3.75
C LEU A 182 -11.57 11.58 4.57
N PHE A 183 -11.13 12.65 3.89
CA PHE A 183 -10.85 13.98 4.42
C PHE A 183 -11.53 15.11 3.63
N ALA A 184 -12.81 14.97 3.27
CA ALA A 184 -13.60 16.13 2.86
C ALA A 184 -13.51 17.21 3.95
N ALA A 185 -12.88 18.34 3.60
CA ALA A 185 -12.31 19.31 4.52
C ALA A 185 -13.28 19.84 5.58
N THR A 186 -12.95 19.56 6.84
CA THR A 186 -13.17 20.46 7.98
C THR A 186 -11.78 20.94 8.41
N ASP A 187 -11.52 22.25 8.28
CA ASP A 187 -10.22 22.92 8.54
C ASP A 187 -9.59 22.59 9.91
N THR A 188 -10.35 22.03 10.83
CA THR A 188 -9.93 21.60 12.17
C THR A 188 -9.31 20.21 12.24
N ASP A 189 -9.73 19.24 11.40
CA ASP A 189 -9.18 17.87 11.43
C ASP A 189 -7.84 17.77 10.69
N VAL A 190 -7.67 18.65 9.70
CA VAL A 190 -6.43 18.78 8.94
C VAL A 190 -5.31 19.17 9.89
N ALA A 191 -5.45 20.20 10.73
CA ALA A 191 -4.37 20.65 11.62
C ALA A 191 -3.83 19.57 12.60
N ALA A 192 -4.66 18.63 13.06
CA ALA A 192 -4.24 17.53 13.94
C ALA A 192 -3.49 16.41 13.19
N LEU A 193 -3.76 16.23 11.90
CA LEU A 193 -3.11 15.27 11.00
C LEU A 193 -2.01 15.91 10.11
N SER A 194 -1.98 17.24 10.00
CA SER A 194 -1.16 18.05 9.09
C SER A 194 0.30 18.12 9.49
N GLY A 195 0.67 17.65 10.68
CA GLY A 195 2.07 17.61 11.10
C GLY A 195 2.89 16.58 10.32
N ASP A 196 2.28 15.46 9.91
CA ASP A 196 2.98 14.36 9.23
C ASP A 196 1.97 13.33 8.67
N ARG A 197 1.37 13.60 7.49
CA ARG A 197 0.57 12.59 6.77
C ARG A 197 1.49 11.44 6.31
N ARG A 198 1.72 10.46 7.20
CA ARG A 198 2.69 9.36 7.00
C ARG A 198 2.18 8.17 6.17
N PHE A 199 1.03 8.31 5.52
CA PHE A 199 0.42 7.23 4.73
C PHE A 199 -0.11 7.71 3.38
N THR A 200 -0.17 6.79 2.42
CA THR A 200 -0.74 7.03 1.08
C THR A 200 -2.23 6.77 1.10
N GLU A 201 -3.03 7.75 0.69
CA GLU A 201 -4.48 7.60 0.52
C GLU A 201 -4.78 6.98 -0.86
N THR A 202 -5.48 5.84 -0.89
CA THR A 202 -5.83 5.14 -2.12
C THR A 202 -7.35 4.95 -2.22
N PRO A 203 -8.04 5.66 -3.15
CA PRO A 203 -9.44 5.40 -3.42
C PRO A 203 -9.60 4.05 -4.11
N VAL A 204 -10.57 3.26 -3.67
CA VAL A 204 -10.98 2.00 -4.26
C VAL A 204 -12.48 2.09 -4.59
N GLU A 205 -12.91 1.32 -5.60
CA GLU A 205 -14.28 1.35 -6.07
C GLU A 205 -15.29 1.03 -4.95
N ASP A 206 -16.37 1.81 -4.85
CA ASP A 206 -17.29 1.72 -3.70
C ASP A 206 -17.93 0.33 -3.53
N TRP A 207 -18.12 -0.40 -4.62
CA TRP A 207 -18.67 -1.76 -4.58
C TRP A 207 -17.75 -2.75 -3.87
N ALA A 208 -16.44 -2.49 -3.81
CA ALA A 208 -15.50 -3.29 -3.04
C ALA A 208 -15.71 -3.13 -1.52
N PHE A 209 -16.37 -2.06 -1.10
CA PHE A 209 -16.81 -1.79 0.28
C PHE A 209 -18.30 -2.09 0.48
N SER A 210 -18.95 -2.81 -0.43
CA SER A 210 -20.29 -3.33 -0.17
C SER A 210 -20.21 -4.55 0.75
N PRO A 211 -20.99 -4.62 1.84
CA PRO A 211 -21.02 -5.79 2.73
C PRO A 211 -21.32 -7.09 1.97
N ASP A 212 -22.22 -7.03 0.98
CA ASP A 212 -22.64 -8.17 0.15
C ASP A 212 -21.51 -8.74 -0.72
N TYR A 213 -20.43 -7.97 -0.92
CA TYR A 213 -19.25 -8.41 -1.66
C TYR A 213 -18.07 -8.69 -0.72
N ALA A 214 -17.77 -7.76 0.17
CA ALA A 214 -16.59 -7.77 1.04
C ALA A 214 -16.64 -8.91 2.08
N ILE A 215 -17.80 -9.16 2.68
CA ILE A 215 -17.95 -10.20 3.71
C ILE A 215 -17.81 -11.59 3.10
N PRO A 216 -18.50 -11.96 2.00
CA PRO A 216 -18.27 -13.25 1.34
C PRO A 216 -16.84 -13.43 0.86
N LEU A 217 -16.16 -12.35 0.45
CA LEU A 217 -14.76 -12.42 0.06
C LEU A 217 -13.86 -12.84 1.23
N LEU A 218 -14.13 -12.33 2.43
CA LEU A 218 -13.43 -12.65 3.68
C LEU A 218 -13.74 -14.08 4.14
N GLU A 219 -15.01 -14.50 4.09
CA GLU A 219 -15.43 -15.87 4.41
C GLU A 219 -14.76 -16.91 3.49
N ASN A 220 -14.72 -16.63 2.18
CA ASN A 220 -14.05 -17.48 1.20
C ASN A 220 -12.52 -17.54 1.42
N GLN A 221 -11.90 -16.45 1.86
CA GLN A 221 -10.47 -16.43 2.17
C GLN A 221 -10.14 -17.36 3.35
N PHE A 222 -10.97 -17.38 4.40
CA PHE A 222 -10.74 -18.22 5.57
C PHE A 222 -11.37 -19.62 5.46
N GLY A 223 -12.12 -19.91 4.40
CA GLY A 223 -12.77 -21.19 4.20
C GLY A 223 -13.89 -21.47 5.21
N VAL A 224 -14.59 -20.42 5.67
CA VAL A 224 -15.65 -20.51 6.67
C VAL A 224 -17.01 -20.13 6.10
N LEU A 225 -18.10 -20.60 6.73
CA LEU A 225 -19.48 -20.24 6.37
C LEU A 225 -19.96 -18.94 7.04
N SER A 226 -19.27 -18.49 8.08
CA SER A 226 -19.56 -17.23 8.78
C SER A 226 -18.32 -16.74 9.53
N LEU A 227 -18.33 -15.45 9.88
CA LEU A 227 -17.25 -14.82 10.65
C LEU A 227 -17.47 -14.84 12.18
N GLU A 228 -18.36 -15.70 12.68
CA GLU A 228 -18.67 -15.80 14.12
C GLU A 228 -17.42 -16.20 14.94
N GLY A 229 -16.66 -17.17 14.45
CA GLY A 229 -15.40 -17.62 15.08
C GLY A 229 -14.30 -16.56 15.14
N PHE A 230 -14.43 -15.47 14.39
CA PHE A 230 -13.50 -14.34 14.37
C PHE A 230 -14.03 -13.11 15.14
N GLY A 231 -15.23 -13.20 15.71
CA GLY A 231 -15.86 -12.08 16.42
C GLY A 231 -16.33 -10.95 15.49
N LEU A 232 -16.59 -11.23 14.22
CA LEU A 232 -17.01 -10.21 13.23
C LEU A 232 -18.47 -10.35 12.78
N ALA A 233 -19.19 -11.38 13.20
CA ALA A 233 -20.57 -11.64 12.79
C ALA A 233 -21.54 -10.46 13.06
N THR A 234 -21.35 -9.73 14.16
CA THR A 234 -22.18 -8.57 14.52
C THR A 234 -21.50 -7.23 14.22
N ARG A 235 -20.42 -7.24 13.42
CA ARG A 235 -19.54 -6.09 13.19
C ARG A 235 -19.27 -5.91 11.69
N PRO A 236 -20.32 -5.60 10.91
CA PRO A 236 -20.26 -5.62 9.46
C PRO A 236 -19.33 -4.53 8.89
N ALA A 237 -19.12 -3.40 9.56
CA ALA A 237 -18.25 -2.35 9.05
C ALA A 237 -16.78 -2.78 9.15
N ALA A 238 -16.38 -3.41 10.27
CA ALA A 238 -15.06 -4.01 10.42
C ALA A 238 -14.82 -5.11 9.38
N ALA A 239 -15.78 -6.02 9.20
CA ALA A 239 -15.68 -7.10 8.21
C ALA A 239 -15.61 -6.57 6.78
N THR A 240 -16.34 -5.49 6.47
CA THR A 240 -16.33 -4.85 5.16
C THR A 240 -15.00 -4.17 4.85
N ALA A 241 -14.42 -3.45 5.82
CA ALA A 241 -13.08 -2.89 5.68
C ALA A 241 -12.03 -3.98 5.43
N ALA A 242 -12.11 -5.10 6.15
CA ALA A 242 -11.23 -6.25 5.95
C ALA A 242 -11.41 -6.89 4.56
N GLY A 243 -12.65 -7.06 4.09
CA GLY A 243 -12.91 -7.56 2.73
C GLY A 243 -12.37 -6.64 1.64
N ALA A 244 -12.45 -5.32 1.82
CA ALA A 244 -11.86 -4.36 0.88
C ALA A 244 -10.33 -4.48 0.79
N ILE A 245 -9.64 -4.74 1.90
CA ILE A 245 -8.20 -5.06 1.88
C ILE A 245 -7.93 -6.30 1.01
N LEU A 246 -8.69 -7.39 1.21
CA LEU A 246 -8.50 -8.61 0.42
C LEU A 246 -8.76 -8.39 -1.07
N HIS A 247 -9.79 -7.60 -1.41
CA HIS A 247 -10.07 -7.21 -2.78
C HIS A 247 -8.86 -6.50 -3.40
N TYR A 248 -8.31 -5.52 -2.69
CA TYR A 248 -7.16 -4.75 -3.15
C TYR A 248 -5.87 -5.57 -3.26
N VAL A 249 -5.58 -6.43 -2.29
CA VAL A 249 -4.41 -7.30 -2.32
C VAL A 249 -4.51 -8.29 -3.48
N ARG A 250 -5.68 -8.89 -3.71
CA ARG A 250 -5.90 -9.81 -4.86
C ARG A 250 -5.80 -9.13 -6.22
N SER A 251 -6.06 -7.83 -6.31
CA SER A 251 -5.92 -7.08 -7.58
C SER A 251 -4.49 -6.57 -7.81
N THR A 252 -3.69 -6.40 -6.75
CA THR A 252 -2.30 -5.90 -6.83
C THR A 252 -1.26 -7.02 -6.89
N GLN A 253 -1.53 -8.16 -6.25
CA GLN A 253 -0.65 -9.33 -6.19
C GLN A 253 -1.20 -10.48 -7.05
N ARG A 254 -0.30 -11.20 -7.74
CA ARG A 254 -0.65 -12.39 -8.57
C ARG A 254 -0.45 -13.74 -7.85
N GLY A 255 -0.56 -13.77 -6.52
CA GLY A 255 -0.33 -14.97 -5.69
C GLY A 255 -1.53 -15.38 -4.85
N THR A 256 -1.46 -16.56 -4.24
CA THR A 256 -2.39 -16.97 -3.17
C THR A 256 -2.05 -16.24 -1.87
N LEU A 257 -3.03 -16.08 -0.99
CA LEU A 257 -2.89 -15.42 0.31
C LEU A 257 -2.99 -16.43 1.45
N ASP A 258 -2.41 -17.61 1.27
CA ASP A 258 -2.63 -18.75 2.17
C ASP A 258 -2.12 -18.50 3.60
N HIS A 259 -1.14 -17.61 3.76
CA HIS A 259 -0.62 -17.17 5.06
C HIS A 259 -1.52 -16.16 5.79
N VAL A 260 -2.49 -15.56 5.10
CA VAL A 260 -3.53 -14.71 5.69
C VAL A 260 -4.70 -15.64 6.06
N ASP A 261 -4.53 -16.36 7.17
CA ASP A 261 -5.39 -17.46 7.59
C ASP A 261 -6.40 -17.11 8.69
N ARG A 262 -6.26 -15.94 9.31
CA ARG A 262 -7.09 -15.48 10.42
C ARG A 262 -7.27 -13.97 10.40
N ILE A 263 -8.30 -13.49 11.09
CA ILE A 263 -8.46 -12.08 11.45
C ILE A 263 -8.85 -11.96 12.92
N GLY A 264 -8.23 -11.04 13.65
CA GLY A 264 -8.57 -10.72 15.03
C GLY A 264 -9.43 -9.47 15.11
N PHE A 265 -10.61 -9.56 15.72
CA PHE A 265 -11.26 -8.35 16.21
C PHE A 265 -10.58 -7.89 17.51
N TYR A 266 -10.28 -6.60 17.61
CA TYR A 266 -9.77 -6.01 18.84
C TYR A 266 -10.68 -4.86 19.31
N ASP A 267 -10.88 -4.79 20.63
CA ASP A 267 -11.46 -3.63 21.28
C ASP A 267 -10.41 -2.94 22.14
N ARG A 268 -10.55 -1.63 22.32
CA ARG A 268 -9.64 -0.85 23.17
C ARG A 268 -9.78 -1.17 24.65
N GLN A 269 -10.96 -1.63 25.06
CA GLN A 269 -11.27 -1.87 26.47
C GLN A 269 -10.41 -2.96 27.10
N ASP A 270 -9.78 -3.82 26.29
CA ASP A 270 -8.91 -4.90 26.76
C ASP A 270 -7.46 -4.44 27.01
N CYS A 271 -7.13 -3.19 26.67
CA CYS A 271 -5.79 -2.61 26.76
C CYS A 271 -5.77 -1.28 27.53
N LEU A 272 -4.60 -0.89 28.03
CA LEU A 272 -4.38 0.47 28.52
C LEU A 272 -4.44 1.44 27.34
N VAL A 273 -5.46 2.31 27.31
CA VAL A 273 -5.60 3.34 26.27
C VAL A 273 -4.68 4.51 26.60
N LEU A 274 -3.73 4.78 25.71
CA LEU A 274 -2.85 5.94 25.74
C LEU A 274 -3.09 6.74 24.46
N ASP A 275 -3.30 8.05 24.58
CA ASP A 275 -3.46 8.92 23.42
C ASP A 275 -2.09 9.18 22.73
N ALA A 276 -2.14 9.65 21.48
CA ALA A 276 -0.95 9.92 20.68
C ALA A 276 0.03 10.94 21.32
N VAL A 277 -0.46 11.91 22.10
CA VAL A 277 0.38 12.89 22.80
C VAL A 277 1.08 12.21 23.97
N THR A 278 0.37 11.39 24.74
CA THR A 278 0.96 10.58 25.82
C THR A 278 2.01 9.61 25.28
N VAL A 279 1.72 8.86 24.21
CA VAL A 279 2.69 7.94 23.58
C VAL A 279 3.96 8.68 23.13
N ARG A 280 3.80 9.89 22.58
CA ARG A 280 4.93 10.73 22.15
C ARG A 280 5.73 11.31 23.31
N ASN A 281 5.06 11.83 24.34
CA ASN A 281 5.71 12.42 25.52
C ASN A 281 6.42 11.39 26.39
N LEU A 282 5.94 10.15 26.41
CA LEU A 282 6.59 9.02 27.06
C LEU A 282 7.76 8.44 26.25
N GLU A 283 7.99 8.95 25.02
CA GLU A 283 9.03 8.46 24.10
C GLU A 283 9.02 6.92 23.98
N LEU A 284 7.82 6.32 23.87
CA LEU A 284 7.69 4.86 23.92
C LEU A 284 8.49 4.18 22.80
N VAL A 285 8.41 4.73 21.59
CA VAL A 285 9.02 4.16 20.38
C VAL A 285 9.91 5.16 19.65
N GLU A 286 9.52 6.43 19.60
CA GLU A 286 10.26 7.52 18.93
C GLU A 286 10.66 8.60 19.94
N PRO A 287 11.85 9.22 19.80
CA PRO A 287 12.25 10.34 20.62
C PRO A 287 11.42 11.60 20.31
N LEU A 288 11.26 12.46 21.30
CA LEU A 288 10.45 13.67 21.25
C LEU A 288 11.10 14.76 20.38
N PHE A 289 12.43 14.87 20.43
CA PHE A 289 13.20 15.88 19.72
C PHE A 289 14.01 15.28 18.57
N SER A 290 13.92 15.92 17.40
CA SER A 290 14.72 15.60 16.22
C SER A 290 16.21 15.86 16.49
N GLY A 291 17.04 14.82 16.30
CA GLY A 291 18.49 14.86 16.58
C GLY A 291 18.90 14.11 17.84
N THR A 292 17.95 13.73 18.69
CA THR A 292 18.19 12.79 19.80
C THR A 292 18.37 11.38 19.24
N GLY A 293 19.39 10.65 19.68
CA GLY A 293 19.59 9.26 19.26
C GLY A 293 18.37 8.40 19.61
N SER A 294 17.99 7.48 18.71
CA SER A 294 16.83 6.61 18.95
C SER A 294 16.98 5.69 20.16
N GLU A 295 18.21 5.54 20.68
CA GLU A 295 18.57 4.77 21.89
C GLU A 295 17.86 5.20 23.18
N VAL A 296 17.29 6.42 23.23
CA VAL A 296 16.72 6.99 24.47
C VAL A 296 15.28 6.54 24.73
N THR A 297 14.65 5.81 23.80
CA THR A 297 13.24 5.40 23.92
C THR A 297 13.05 4.19 24.83
N LEU A 298 11.84 4.04 25.38
CA LEU A 298 11.51 2.87 26.22
C LEU A 298 11.71 1.57 25.43
N PHE A 299 11.24 1.54 24.18
CA PHE A 299 11.38 0.40 23.29
C PHE A 299 12.83 -0.04 23.12
N ARG A 300 13.76 0.88 22.83
CA ARG A 300 15.19 0.54 22.68
C ARG A 300 15.82 0.10 23.99
N THR A 301 15.40 0.68 25.12
CA THR A 301 15.88 0.29 26.45
C THR A 301 15.47 -1.14 26.82
N LEU A 302 14.28 -1.58 26.39
CA LEU A 302 13.76 -2.93 26.66
C LEU A 302 14.16 -3.97 25.60
N ASP A 303 14.58 -3.53 24.41
CA ASP A 303 14.88 -4.40 23.29
C ASP A 303 16.15 -5.23 23.50
N ALA A 304 15.96 -6.42 24.05
CA ALA A 304 16.94 -7.50 24.10
C ALA A 304 16.61 -8.62 23.09
N THR A 305 15.84 -8.32 22.05
CA THR A 305 15.35 -9.34 21.12
C THR A 305 16.45 -9.76 20.14
N LEU A 306 16.54 -11.07 19.87
CA LEU A 306 17.57 -11.63 18.96
C LEU A 306 17.07 -11.77 17.52
N THR A 307 15.80 -11.53 17.26
CA THR A 307 15.19 -11.70 15.93
C THR A 307 14.34 -10.50 15.55
N PRO A 308 14.28 -10.13 14.26
CA PRO A 308 13.39 -9.06 13.82
C PRO A 308 11.91 -9.31 14.12
N MET A 309 11.47 -10.57 14.11
CA MET A 309 10.09 -10.93 14.47
C MET A 309 9.82 -10.66 15.95
N GLY A 310 10.75 -11.03 16.84
CA GLY A 310 10.65 -10.72 18.27
C GLY A 310 10.64 -9.21 18.53
N LYS A 311 11.46 -8.46 17.79
CA LYS A 311 11.48 -6.99 17.86
C LYS A 311 10.13 -6.37 17.49
N ARG A 312 9.49 -6.83 16.41
CA ARG A 312 8.16 -6.38 16.00
C ARG A 312 7.08 -6.73 17.03
N LEU A 313 7.18 -7.90 17.67
CA LEU A 313 6.24 -8.33 18.71
C LEU A 313 6.38 -7.53 20.02
N LEU A 314 7.59 -7.12 20.37
CA LEU A 314 7.86 -6.29 21.55
C LEU A 314 7.35 -4.86 21.39
N ARG A 315 7.34 -4.36 20.16
CA ARG A 315 6.97 -2.99 19.80
C ARG A 315 5.47 -2.76 19.89
#